data_AF-A0A0Q5M1C0-F1
#
_entry.id   AF-A0A0Q5M1C0-F1
#
_cell.length_a   1.000
_cell.length_b   1.000
_cell.length_c   1.000
_cell.angle_alpha   90.00
_cell.angle_beta   90.00
_cell.angle_gamma   90.00
#
_symmetry.space_group_name_H-M   'P 1'
#
loop_
_entity.id
_entity.type
_entity.pdbx_description
1 polymer ?
#
loop_
_entity_poly.entity_id
_entity_poly.type
_entity_poly.pdbx_seq_one_letter_code
_entity_poly.pdbx_strand_id
1 'polypeptide(L)'
;MHTIARGIDPALGGLPEGALARRTPPPGVVYGRGSLGSRGWHGPMPVPSHGPHFYVFQLFAVDRRLDLPASFGLEDAVRAMSGHVIARARLDGTYENP
;
A
#
# COMPACT_ATOMS: atom_id res chain seq x y z
N MET A 1 -7.43 -2.70 -5.45
CA MET A 1 -6.31 -2.14 -4.67
C MET A 1 -6.83 -1.49 -3.41
N HIS A 2 -6.50 -2.07 -2.25
CA HIS A 2 -6.96 -1.60 -0.93
C HIS A 2 -6.17 -0.40 -0.39
N THR A 3 -4.88 -0.29 -0.75
CA THR A 3 -4.06 0.87 -0.41
C THR A 3 -2.85 0.98 -1.33
N ILE A 4 -2.29 2.18 -1.40
CA ILE A 4 -0.95 2.44 -1.88
C ILE A 4 -0.36 3.61 -1.10
N ALA A 5 0.89 3.47 -0.66
CA ALA A 5 1.59 4.48 0.11
C ALA A 5 3.06 4.54 -0.29
N ARG A 6 3.67 5.72 -0.16
CA ARG A 6 5.11 5.95 -0.35
C ARG A 6 5.67 6.75 0.82
N GLY A 7 6.99 6.83 0.89
CA GLY A 7 7.68 7.71 1.84
C GLY A 7 7.79 7.15 3.26
N ILE A 8 7.67 5.82 3.41
CA ILE A 8 8.01 5.15 4.66
C ILE A 8 9.48 5.45 4.95
N ASP A 9 9.75 6.03 6.11
CA ASP A 9 11.11 6.32 6.55
C ASP A 9 11.87 5.01 6.79
N PRO A 10 13.02 4.77 6.10
CA PRO A 10 13.80 3.54 6.27
C PRO A 10 14.38 3.37 7.68
N ALA A 11 14.42 4.41 8.51
CA ALA A 11 14.80 4.30 9.91
C ALA A 11 13.70 3.67 10.79
N LEU A 12 12.46 3.55 10.28
CA LEU A 12 11.39 2.87 10.99
C LEU A 12 11.61 1.34 10.95
N GLY A 13 11.61 0.71 12.12
CA GLY A 13 11.60 -0.76 12.22
C GLY A 13 10.26 -1.40 11.82
N GLY A 14 9.23 -0.60 11.56
CA GLY A 14 7.90 -1.05 11.15
C GLY A 14 6.86 0.06 11.26
N LEU A 15 5.68 -0.22 10.73
CA LEU A 15 4.49 0.59 10.96
C LEU A 15 3.62 -0.11 12.02
N PRO A 16 3.12 0.61 13.04
CA PRO A 16 2.19 0.01 13.99
C PRO A 16 0.90 -0.42 13.29
N GLU A 17 0.20 -1.37 13.88
CA GLU A 17 -1.10 -1.81 13.37
C GLU A 17 -2.05 -0.62 13.18
N GLY A 18 -2.77 -0.63 12.06
CA GLY A 18 -3.70 0.44 11.70
C GLY A 18 -3.06 1.76 11.28
N ALA A 19 -1.72 1.88 11.24
CA ALA A 19 -1.04 3.13 10.82
C ALA A 19 -1.52 3.67 9.47
N LEU A 20 -1.71 2.77 8.49
CA LEU A 20 -2.15 3.13 7.14
C LEU A 20 -3.67 3.28 7.03
N ALA A 21 -4.45 2.86 8.03
CA ALA A 21 -5.91 3.01 8.04
C ALA A 21 -6.34 4.41 8.54
N ARG A 22 -5.40 5.21 9.05
CA ARG A 22 -5.67 6.54 9.58
C ARG A 22 -5.89 7.54 8.45
N ARG A 23 -6.84 8.46 8.64
CA ARG A 23 -7.09 9.58 7.72
C ARG A 23 -5.85 10.46 7.52
N THR A 24 -5.10 10.66 8.60
CA THR A 24 -3.78 11.33 8.58
C THR A 24 -2.69 10.25 8.53
N PRO A 25 -1.85 10.23 7.48
CA PRO A 25 -0.78 9.25 7.40
C PRO A 25 0.32 9.52 8.45
N PRO A 26 1.14 8.51 8.78
CA PRO A 26 2.37 8.73 9.54
C PRO A 26 3.27 9.81 8.89
N PRO A 27 4.13 10.49 9.66
CA PRO A 27 5.08 11.47 9.12
C PRO A 27 5.88 10.89 7.95
N GLY A 28 6.02 11.66 6.86
CA GLY A 28 6.71 11.24 5.64
C GLY A 28 5.89 10.34 4.70
N VAL A 29 4.85 9.66 5.22
CA VAL A 29 4.01 8.78 4.41
C VAL A 29 2.98 9.58 3.62
N VAL A 30 2.86 9.25 2.34
CA VAL A 30 1.88 9.85 1.43
C VAL A 30 1.03 8.73 0.81
N TYR A 31 -0.28 8.82 0.97
CA TYR A 31 -1.23 7.93 0.31
C TYR A 31 -1.37 8.30 -1.17
N GLY A 32 -1.38 7.29 -2.04
CA GLY A 32 -1.86 7.43 -3.41
C GLY A 32 -3.34 7.13 -3.53
N ARG A 33 -3.80 6.99 -4.77
CA ARG A 33 -5.18 6.65 -5.12
C ARG A 33 -5.37 5.14 -5.04
N GLY A 34 -6.01 4.67 -3.96
CA GLY A 34 -6.58 3.33 -3.91
C GLY A 34 -7.75 3.19 -4.88
N SER A 35 -8.07 1.97 -5.31
CA SER A 35 -9.19 1.73 -6.23
C SER A 35 -10.57 1.90 -5.58
N LEU A 36 -10.61 2.07 -4.25
CA LEU A 36 -11.82 2.26 -3.44
C LEU A 36 -12.14 3.75 -3.20
N GLY A 37 -11.56 4.66 -4.00
CA GLY A 37 -11.87 6.10 -4.00
C GLY A 37 -11.41 6.87 -2.75
N SER A 38 -10.71 6.22 -1.83
CA SER A 38 -10.44 6.71 -0.48
C SER A 38 -8.94 6.64 -0.17
N ARG A 39 -8.47 7.55 0.71
CA ARG A 39 -7.06 7.64 1.13
C ARG A 39 -6.81 6.69 2.30
N GLY A 40 -5.71 5.95 2.25
CA GLY A 40 -5.33 4.99 3.29
C GLY A 40 -5.75 3.55 2.98
N TRP A 41 -5.58 2.67 3.95
CA TRP A 41 -5.94 1.26 3.90
C TRP A 41 -7.42 1.07 4.22
N HIS A 42 -8.07 0.31 3.35
CA HIS A 42 -9.43 -0.17 3.52
C HIS A 42 -9.37 -1.67 3.69
N GLY A 43 -10.02 -2.20 4.73
CA GLY A 43 -9.97 -3.62 5.05
C GLY A 43 -10.59 -4.52 3.97
N PRO A 44 -10.58 -5.84 4.21
CA PRO A 44 -11.28 -6.81 3.39
C PRO A 44 -12.77 -6.45 3.20
N MET A 45 -13.21 -6.48 1.95
CA MET A 45 -14.62 -6.33 1.56
C MET A 45 -14.92 -7.30 0.40
N PRO A 46 -14.78 -8.62 0.61
CA PRO A 46 -15.13 -9.59 -0.42
C PRO A 46 -16.65 -9.61 -0.62
N VAL A 47 -17.07 -9.97 -1.83
CA VAL A 47 -18.50 -10.10 -2.17
C VAL A 47 -19.06 -11.32 -1.41
N PRO A 48 -20.28 -11.23 -0.82
CA PRO A 48 -20.91 -12.37 -0.17
C PRO A 48 -20.94 -13.61 -1.06
N SER A 49 -20.63 -14.77 -0.47
CA SER A 49 -20.68 -16.10 -1.12
C SER A 49 -19.81 -16.27 -2.38
N HIS A 50 -18.76 -15.48 -2.53
CA HIS A 50 -17.83 -15.50 -3.67
C HIS A 50 -16.54 -16.32 -3.40
N GLY A 51 -16.48 -17.00 -2.25
CA GLY A 51 -15.30 -17.71 -1.79
C GLY A 51 -14.22 -16.78 -1.18
N PRO A 52 -13.08 -17.35 -0.77
CA PRO A 52 -11.98 -16.58 -0.17
C PRO A 52 -11.30 -15.67 -1.19
N HIS A 53 -11.11 -14.40 -0.81
CA HIS A 53 -10.30 -13.45 -1.55
C HIS A 53 -8.90 -13.34 -0.96
N PHE A 54 -7.88 -13.22 -1.82
CA PHE A 54 -6.50 -12.94 -1.40
C PHE A 54 -6.26 -11.44 -1.23
N TYR A 55 -5.67 -11.08 -0.10
CA TYR A 55 -5.22 -9.73 0.24
C TYR A 55 -3.70 -9.75 0.28
N VAL A 56 -3.10 -9.27 -0.81
CA VAL A 56 -1.65 -9.29 -1.02
C VAL A 56 -1.06 -7.95 -0.61
N PHE A 57 -0.25 -7.96 0.44
CA PHE A 57 0.56 -6.83 0.88
C PHE A 57 1.95 -6.94 0.26
N GLN A 58 2.40 -5.88 -0.41
CA GLN A 58 3.74 -5.81 -0.99
C GLN A 58 4.47 -4.60 -0.41
N LEU A 59 5.71 -4.82 0.01
CA LEU A 59 6.62 -3.78 0.49
C LEU A 59 7.85 -3.78 -0.40
N PHE A 60 8.24 -2.58 -0.86
CA PHE A 60 9.40 -2.39 -1.72
C PHE A 60 10.37 -1.43 -1.03
N ALA A 61 11.63 -1.85 -0.93
CA ALA A 61 12.74 -0.95 -0.61
C ALA A 61 13.29 -0.39 -1.93
N VAL A 62 13.47 0.92 -1.97
CA VAL A 62 13.98 1.62 -3.15
C VAL A 62 15.22 2.44 -2.78
N ASP A 63 16.16 2.56 -3.71
CA ASP A 63 17.44 3.26 -3.50
C ASP A 63 17.33 4.80 -3.51
N ARG A 64 16.14 5.33 -3.81
CA ARG A 64 15.88 6.76 -3.94
C ARG A 64 14.49 7.16 -3.48
N ARG A 65 14.32 8.45 -3.22
CA ARG A 65 12.98 9.04 -3.12
C ARG A 65 12.28 8.97 -4.47
N LEU A 66 11.07 8.42 -4.47
CA LEU A 66 10.20 8.37 -5.65
C LEU A 66 9.61 9.75 -5.90
N ASP A 67 9.89 10.31 -7.07
CA ASP A 67 9.22 11.51 -7.56
C ASP A 67 7.86 11.12 -8.12
N LEU A 68 6.82 11.40 -7.34
CA LEU A 68 5.44 11.02 -7.64
C LEU A 68 4.55 12.23 -7.39
N PRO A 69 3.53 12.47 -8.24
CA PRO A 69 2.56 13.53 -8.01
C PRO A 69 1.86 13.34 -6.66
N ALA A 70 1.34 14.43 -6.08
CA ALA A 70 0.61 14.38 -4.82
C ALA A 70 -0.58 13.41 -4.86
N SER A 71 -1.17 13.25 -6.05
CA SER A 71 -2.17 12.22 -6.36
C SER A 71 -1.53 11.27 -7.38
N PHE A 72 -1.09 10.10 -6.94
CA PHE A 72 -0.47 9.08 -7.78
C PHE A 72 -1.25 7.76 -7.71
N GLY A 73 -1.30 7.00 -8.80
CA GLY A 73 -1.90 5.68 -8.88
C GLY A 73 -0.87 4.54 -8.83
N LEU A 74 -1.34 3.30 -9.03
CA LEU A 74 -0.48 2.12 -9.10
C LEU A 74 0.56 2.25 -10.22
N GLU A 75 0.12 2.62 -11.43
CA GLU A 75 1.01 2.71 -12.59
C GLU A 75 2.13 3.74 -12.40
N ASP A 76 1.79 4.90 -11.83
CA ASP A 76 2.76 5.94 -11.49
C ASP A 76 3.84 5.37 -10.55
N ALA A 77 3.43 4.67 -9.49
CA ALA A 77 4.35 4.07 -8.54
C ALA A 77 5.22 2.98 -9.16
N VAL A 78 4.63 2.08 -9.96
CA VAL A 78 5.39 1.02 -10.65
C VAL A 78 6.43 1.63 -11.60
N ARG A 79 6.06 2.66 -12.36
CA ARG A 79 7.01 3.38 -13.24
C ARG A 79 8.13 4.03 -12.44
N ALA A 80 7.80 4.75 -11.36
CA ALA A 80 8.78 5.42 -10.52
C ALA A 80 9.75 4.46 -9.81
N MET A 81 9.29 3.26 -9.46
CA MET A 81 10.12 2.22 -8.81
C MET A 81 10.96 1.41 -9.80
N SER A 82 10.62 1.42 -11.10
CA SER A 82 11.29 0.58 -12.10
C SER A 82 12.79 0.86 -12.14
N GLY A 83 13.60 -0.19 -12.02
CA GLY A 83 15.07 -0.10 -11.96
C GLY A 83 15.65 0.37 -10.62
N HIS A 84 14.81 0.72 -9.64
CA HIS A 84 15.22 1.28 -8.34
C HIS A 84 14.88 0.40 -7.14
N VAL A 85 14.19 -0.74 -7.35
CA VAL A 85 13.86 -1.69 -6.28
C VAL A 85 15.09 -2.47 -5.87
N ILE A 86 15.53 -2.30 -4.62
CA ILE A 86 16.68 -3.01 -4.04
C ILE A 86 16.26 -4.20 -3.17
N ALA A 87 15.02 -4.21 -2.68
CA ALA A 87 14.45 -5.35 -1.97
C ALA A 87 12.93 -5.37 -2.07
N ARG A 88 12.32 -6.54 -1.88
CA ARG A 88 10.87 -6.70 -1.81
C ARG A 88 10.47 -7.71 -0.73
N ALA A 89 9.33 -7.48 -0.12
CA ALA A 89 8.65 -8.43 0.75
C ALA A 89 7.18 -8.55 0.35
N ARG A 90 6.59 -9.70 0.60
CA ARG A 90 5.19 -10.00 0.32
C ARG A 90 4.58 -10.76 1.50
N LEU A 91 3.36 -10.39 1.87
CA LEU A 91 2.53 -11.09 2.84
C LEU A 91 1.16 -11.30 2.22
N ASP A 92 0.68 -12.55 2.25
CA ASP A 92 -0.62 -12.93 1.72
C ASP A 92 -1.53 -13.30 2.88
N GLY A 93 -2.70 -12.66 2.94
CA GLY A 93 -3.79 -13.05 3.82
C GLY A 93 -5.03 -13.42 3.00
N THR A 94 -5.94 -14.17 3.59
CA THR A 94 -7.24 -14.48 2.98
C THR A 94 -8.38 -14.09 3.91
N TYR A 95 -9.47 -13.62 3.34
CA TYR A 95 -10.72 -13.41 4.05
C TYR A 95 -11.90 -13.75 3.13
N GLU A 96 -12.96 -14.29 3.71
CA GLU A 96 -14.19 -14.66 3.04
C GLU A 96 -15.37 -14.02 3.77
N ASN A 97 -16.38 -13.60 3.01
CA ASN A 97 -17.67 -13.23 3.54
C ASN A 97 -18.68 -14.29 3.10
N PRO A 98 -18.95 -15.32 3.91
CA PRO A 98 -19.78 -16.45 3.53
C PRO A 98 -21.21 -16.03 3.17
#